data_AF-A0A9E7GGD6-F1
#
_entry.id   AF-A0A9E7GGD6-F1
#
_cell.length_a   1.000
_cell.length_b   1.000
_cell.length_c   1.000
_cell.angle_alpha   90.00
_cell.angle_beta   90.00
_cell.angle_gamma   90.00
#
_symmetry.space_group_name_H-M   'P 1'
#
loop_
_entity.id
_entity.type
_entity.pdbx_description
1 polymer ?
#
loop_
_entity_poly.entity_id
_entity_poly.type
_entity_poly.pdbx_seq_one_letter_code
_entity_poly.pdbx_strand_id
1 'polypeptide(L)'
;MGRRKLFHLYLLVCNALILSISVSLVAAVMPQLQVARQLRWLTHQLRRITNVRIWMTFVMAILHVGPARCYRQIKNKPYPKSRYCRGVPDPKIRIYDVGMKKKGVDEFPFCVHLVSWEKDNVSSEALEAARIACNKYMTKYAGKDAFHLRVRVHPFHVLLINKMLSCAGGTCATVSIGQVLLSVRCKDSNSNHAQEALRRAKFKFPGRQKIIISGKWGFTKFSRADYAKWKSENRIIPDGVNAKFLGCHGPLANRQPGKALLSASVAEAS
;
A
#
# COMPACT_ATOMS: atom_id res chain seq x y z
N MET A 1 20.17 -21.17 7.60
CA MET A 1 20.03 -20.47 6.29
C MET A 1 21.36 -19.87 5.78
N GLY A 2 22.50 -20.52 6.00
CA GLY A 2 23.84 -19.95 5.78
C GLY A 2 24.59 -20.42 4.53
N ARG A 3 23.96 -21.07 3.54
CA ARG A 3 24.69 -21.61 2.36
C ARG A 3 24.31 -21.01 1.00
N ARG A 4 23.26 -20.20 0.90
CA ARG A 4 22.85 -19.57 -0.40
C ARG A 4 23.53 -18.23 -0.69
N LYS A 5 24.01 -17.51 0.33
CA LYS A 5 24.72 -16.22 0.14
C LYS A 5 26.16 -16.41 -0.34
N LEU A 6 26.81 -17.50 0.07
CA LEU A 6 28.16 -17.83 -0.37
C LEU A 6 28.19 -18.20 -1.87
N PHE A 7 27.17 -18.92 -2.35
CA PHE A 7 27.07 -19.34 -3.76
C PHE A 7 26.89 -18.17 -4.73
N HIS A 8 26.10 -17.16 -4.35
CA HIS A 8 25.94 -15.94 -5.15
C HIS A 8 27.18 -15.05 -5.13
N LEU A 9 27.91 -15.02 -4.01
CA LEU A 9 29.18 -14.31 -3.91
C LEU A 9 30.26 -14.99 -4.76
N TYR A 10 30.29 -16.33 -4.77
CA TYR A 10 31.22 -17.11 -5.58
C TYR A 10 30.97 -16.95 -7.09
N LEU A 11 29.70 -16.95 -7.54
CA LEU A 11 29.35 -16.70 -8.94
C LEU A 11 29.69 -15.27 -9.41
N LEU A 12 29.59 -14.29 -8.51
CA LEU A 12 29.94 -12.89 -8.80
C LEU A 12 31.46 -12.69 -8.87
N VAL A 13 32.21 -13.34 -7.97
CA VAL A 13 33.68 -13.28 -7.97
C VAL A 13 34.26 -14.06 -9.15
N CYS A 14 33.69 -15.23 -9.51
CA CYS A 14 34.10 -15.98 -10.70
C CYS A 14 33.81 -15.23 -12.01
N ASN A 15 32.64 -14.60 -12.17
CA ASN A 15 32.36 -13.83 -13.39
C ASN A 15 33.23 -12.57 -13.50
N ALA A 16 33.60 -11.95 -12.38
CA ALA A 16 34.51 -10.81 -12.36
C ALA A 16 35.96 -11.21 -12.71
N LEU A 17 36.43 -12.38 -12.24
CA LEU A 17 37.76 -12.91 -12.60
C LEU A 17 37.84 -13.38 -14.07
N ILE A 18 36.78 -14.00 -14.60
CA ILE A 18 36.73 -14.45 -16.00
C ILE A 18 36.76 -13.25 -16.96
N LEU A 19 36.11 -12.13 -16.61
CA LEU A 19 36.19 -10.89 -17.38
C LEU A 19 37.55 -10.18 -17.26
N SER A 20 38.27 -10.31 -16.14
CA SER A 20 39.59 -9.68 -16.00
C SER A 20 40.69 -10.45 -16.73
N ILE A 21 40.62 -11.79 -16.77
CA ILE A 21 41.61 -12.63 -17.45
C ILE A 21 41.48 -12.52 -18.98
N SER A 22 40.26 -12.35 -19.50
CA SER A 22 40.03 -12.19 -20.95
C SER A 22 40.51 -10.84 -21.51
N VAL A 23 40.48 -9.77 -20.71
CA VAL A 23 40.98 -8.45 -21.15
C VAL A 23 42.51 -8.38 -21.16
N SER A 24 43.18 -9.10 -20.24
CA SER A 24 44.64 -9.16 -20.20
C SER A 24 45.25 -10.03 -21.31
N LEU A 25 44.58 -11.11 -21.73
CA LEU A 25 45.08 -12.01 -22.77
C LEU A 25 44.97 -11.39 -24.18
N VAL A 26 43.92 -10.60 -24.44
CA VAL A 26 43.72 -9.92 -25.74
C VAL A 26 44.69 -8.75 -25.94
N ALA A 27 45.18 -8.15 -24.85
CA ALA A 27 46.15 -7.05 -24.91
C ALA A 27 47.57 -7.49 -25.31
N ALA A 28 47.88 -8.79 -25.25
CA ALA A 28 49.23 -9.32 -25.51
C ALA A 28 49.47 -9.77 -26.97
N VAL A 29 48.45 -9.80 -27.84
CA VAL A 29 48.55 -10.47 -29.16
C VAL A 29 48.18 -9.58 -30.37
N MET A 30 48.17 -8.24 -30.27
CA MET A 30 47.92 -7.42 -31.47
C MET A 30 48.81 -6.17 -31.56
N PRO A 31 49.71 -6.10 -32.57
CA PRO A 31 50.26 -4.85 -33.03
C PRO A 31 49.36 -4.29 -34.14
N GLN A 32 48.63 -3.21 -33.87
CA GLN A 32 48.42 -2.08 -34.81
C GLN A 32 47.46 -1.03 -34.21
N LEU A 33 47.86 0.23 -34.37
CA LEU A 33 47.17 1.43 -33.92
C LEU A 33 45.86 1.64 -34.69
N GLN A 34 44.73 1.09 -34.23
CA GLN A 34 43.42 1.70 -34.58
C GLN A 34 42.24 1.46 -33.61
N VAL A 35 42.38 0.63 -32.57
CA VAL A 35 41.25 0.28 -31.67
C VAL A 35 41.35 0.89 -30.25
N ALA A 36 42.41 1.66 -29.97
CA ALA A 36 42.70 2.17 -28.63
C ALA A 36 41.69 3.23 -28.12
N ARG A 37 41.02 3.99 -29.00
CA ARG A 37 39.96 4.94 -28.60
C ARG A 37 38.64 4.24 -28.26
N GLN A 38 38.33 3.12 -28.92
CA GLN A 38 37.07 2.40 -28.75
C GLN A 38 37.07 1.52 -27.49
N LEU A 39 38.19 0.88 -27.18
CA LEU A 39 38.39 0.11 -25.93
C LEU A 39 38.44 1.01 -24.68
N ARG A 40 39.01 2.21 -24.78
CA ARG A 40 39.01 3.20 -23.68
C ARG A 40 37.60 3.75 -23.42
N TRP A 41 36.79 3.89 -24.48
CA TRP A 41 35.39 4.31 -24.37
C TRP A 41 34.51 3.20 -23.75
N LEU A 42 34.71 1.93 -24.14
CA LEU A 42 34.02 0.76 -23.58
C LEU A 42 34.38 0.49 -22.11
N THR A 43 35.66 0.64 -21.73
CA THR A 43 36.09 0.49 -20.32
C THR A 43 35.58 1.63 -19.43
N HIS A 44 35.44 2.84 -19.96
CA HIS A 44 34.84 3.97 -19.24
C HIS A 44 33.30 3.86 -19.12
N GLN A 45 32.62 3.26 -20.11
CA GLN A 45 31.20 2.90 -20.05
C GLN A 45 30.92 1.78 -19.04
N LEU A 46 31.73 0.71 -19.04
CA LEU A 46 31.57 -0.43 -18.13
C LEU A 46 31.87 -0.09 -16.66
N ARG A 47 32.84 0.80 -16.37
CA ARG A 47 33.09 1.32 -15.00
C ARG A 47 31.95 2.20 -14.48
N ARG A 48 31.24 2.93 -15.35
CA ARG A 48 30.04 3.71 -14.95
C ARG A 48 28.84 2.81 -14.64
N ILE A 49 28.70 1.65 -15.29
CA ILE A 49 27.55 0.77 -15.11
C ILE A 49 27.68 -0.12 -13.86
N THR A 50 28.89 -0.54 -13.48
CA THR A 50 29.11 -1.42 -12.31
C THR A 50 29.25 -0.66 -10.99
N ASN A 51 29.92 0.50 -10.96
CA ASN A 51 30.08 1.27 -9.72
C ASN A 51 28.79 1.98 -9.30
N VAL A 52 28.00 2.54 -10.23
CA VAL A 52 26.77 3.27 -9.86
C VAL A 52 25.72 2.31 -9.29
N ARG A 53 25.67 1.07 -9.79
CA ARG A 53 24.65 0.09 -9.38
C ARG A 53 24.97 -0.59 -8.04
N ILE A 54 26.25 -0.78 -7.74
CA ILE A 54 26.72 -1.29 -6.43
C ILE A 54 26.72 -0.16 -5.39
N TRP A 55 27.03 1.08 -5.78
CA TRP A 55 26.97 2.23 -4.89
C TRP A 55 25.53 2.64 -4.58
N MET A 56 24.59 2.57 -5.53
CA MET A 56 23.15 2.78 -5.24
C MET A 56 22.58 1.72 -4.31
N THR A 57 23.01 0.46 -4.39
CA THR A 57 22.55 -0.57 -3.44
C THR A 57 23.19 -0.42 -2.07
N PHE A 58 24.40 0.14 -1.98
CA PHE A 58 25.09 0.39 -0.71
C PHE A 58 24.66 1.71 -0.02
N VAL A 59 24.41 2.78 -0.78
CA VAL A 59 23.92 4.07 -0.24
C VAL A 59 22.47 3.96 0.21
N MET A 60 21.65 3.12 -0.44
CA MET A 60 20.30 2.80 0.04
C MET A 60 20.31 1.99 1.36
N ALA A 61 21.47 1.46 1.79
CA ALA A 61 21.60 0.79 3.08
C ALA A 61 21.76 1.76 4.27
N ILE A 62 22.11 3.04 4.04
CA ILE A 62 22.53 3.97 5.11
C ILE A 62 21.34 4.75 5.74
N LEU A 63 20.14 4.71 5.15
CA LEU A 63 18.94 5.38 5.68
C LEU A 63 17.93 4.42 6.36
N HIS A 64 18.39 3.30 6.91
CA HIS A 64 17.49 2.28 7.45
C HIS A 64 16.86 2.68 8.79
N VAL A 65 15.52 2.75 8.80
CA VAL A 65 14.71 2.44 9.99
C VAL A 65 15.12 1.02 10.43
N GLY A 66 15.42 0.84 11.71
CA GLY A 66 15.82 -0.47 12.25
C GLY A 66 14.79 -1.57 11.94
N PRO A 67 15.15 -2.86 12.09
CA PRO A 67 14.27 -3.96 11.70
C PRO A 67 12.91 -3.86 12.41
N ALA A 68 11.82 -4.09 11.67
CA ALA A 68 10.45 -3.89 12.14
C ALA A 68 10.09 -4.68 13.43
N ARG A 69 10.87 -5.71 13.78
CA ARG A 69 10.74 -6.43 15.06
C ARG A 69 10.83 -5.53 16.29
N CYS A 70 11.62 -4.44 16.23
CA CYS A 70 11.83 -3.55 17.37
C CYS A 70 10.58 -2.74 17.71
N TYR A 71 9.76 -2.45 16.70
CA TYR A 71 8.62 -1.54 16.82
C TYR A 71 7.27 -2.27 16.79
N ARG A 72 7.25 -3.58 16.52
CA ARG A 72 6.01 -4.38 16.35
C ARG A 72 5.05 -4.26 17.53
N GLN A 73 5.55 -4.30 18.76
CA GLN A 73 4.72 -4.23 19.95
C GLN A 73 4.42 -2.78 20.35
N ILE A 74 3.17 -2.52 20.70
CA ILE A 74 2.74 -1.22 21.23
C ILE A 74 3.16 -1.12 22.69
N LYS A 75 4.27 -0.43 22.96
CA LYS A 75 4.81 -0.23 24.32
C LYS A 75 4.54 1.15 24.88
N ASN A 76 4.62 2.17 24.01
CA ASN A 76 4.57 3.56 24.40
C ASN A 76 3.17 4.15 24.17
N LYS A 77 2.91 5.27 24.84
CA LYS A 77 1.73 6.11 24.57
C LYS A 77 1.80 6.64 23.11
N PRO A 78 0.66 6.91 22.46
CA PRO A 78 0.66 7.47 21.12
C PRO A 78 1.46 8.77 21.02
N TYR A 79 2.41 8.85 20.08
CA TYR A 79 3.27 10.02 19.87
C TYR A 79 3.07 10.56 18.45
N PRO A 80 2.12 11.48 18.23
CA PRO A 80 1.83 12.02 16.91
C PRO A 80 2.73 13.18 16.53
N LYS A 81 2.84 13.42 15.21
CA LYS A 81 3.38 14.67 14.67
C LYS A 81 2.58 15.84 15.26
N SER A 82 3.27 16.74 15.94
CA SER A 82 2.64 17.82 16.71
C SER A 82 3.59 19.00 16.85
N ARG A 83 3.14 20.10 17.49
CA ARG A 83 4.01 21.26 17.79
C ARG A 83 5.25 20.92 18.61
N TYR A 84 5.17 19.84 19.40
CA TYR A 84 6.24 19.34 20.27
C TYR A 84 7.13 18.31 19.56
N CYS A 85 6.55 17.49 18.67
CA CYS A 85 7.29 16.54 17.84
C CYS A 85 7.50 17.09 16.42
N ARG A 86 8.59 17.85 16.26
CA ARG A 86 9.03 18.44 14.99
C ARG A 86 10.03 17.54 14.28
N GLY A 87 10.23 17.75 12.97
CA GLY A 87 11.21 16.99 12.17
C GLY A 87 10.80 15.53 11.88
N VAL A 88 9.51 15.22 11.97
CA VAL A 88 8.97 13.89 11.66
C VAL A 88 9.02 13.67 10.13
N PRO A 89 9.61 12.54 9.66
CA PRO A 89 9.61 12.22 8.24
C PRO A 89 8.19 11.95 7.75
N ASP A 90 7.90 12.35 6.51
CA ASP A 90 6.59 12.07 5.92
C ASP A 90 6.39 10.55 5.71
N PRO A 91 5.18 10.01 5.98
CA PRO A 91 4.91 8.59 5.80
C PRO A 91 5.17 8.11 4.37
N LYS A 92 5.64 6.87 4.24
CA LYS A 92 5.90 6.29 2.92
C LYS A 92 4.62 6.12 2.10
N ILE A 93 3.52 5.76 2.76
CA ILE A 93 2.20 5.71 2.15
C ILE A 93 1.65 7.14 1.96
N ARG A 94 1.44 7.53 0.71
CA ARG A 94 0.86 8.84 0.34
C ARG A 94 -0.54 8.71 -0.24
N ILE A 95 -0.88 7.55 -0.79
CA ILE A 95 -2.13 7.30 -1.49
C ILE A 95 -2.89 6.22 -0.74
N TYR A 96 -4.08 6.56 -0.22
CA TYR A 96 -4.92 5.62 0.54
C TYR A 96 -5.97 4.95 -0.33
N ASP A 97 -6.48 5.65 -1.35
CA ASP A 97 -7.49 5.14 -2.28
C ASP A 97 -6.88 4.89 -3.66
N VAL A 98 -7.15 3.71 -4.23
CA VAL A 98 -6.61 3.24 -5.51
C VAL A 98 -7.72 2.57 -6.33
N GLY A 99 -7.57 2.58 -7.65
CA GLY A 99 -8.60 2.10 -8.57
C GLY A 99 -9.66 3.17 -8.80
N MET A 100 -10.89 2.74 -9.06
CA MET A 100 -11.99 3.64 -9.40
C MET A 100 -12.69 4.20 -8.17
N LYS A 101 -12.06 5.22 -7.58
CA LYS A 101 -12.57 5.95 -6.41
C LYS A 101 -13.78 6.85 -6.68
N LYS A 102 -14.00 7.27 -7.94
CA LYS A 102 -15.12 8.15 -8.33
C LYS A 102 -16.42 7.38 -8.64
N LYS A 103 -16.35 6.06 -8.82
CA LYS A 103 -17.51 5.25 -9.14
C LYS A 103 -18.55 5.27 -8.02
N GLY A 104 -19.81 5.30 -8.43
CA GLY A 104 -20.95 5.39 -7.53
C GLY A 104 -21.01 4.24 -6.53
N VAL A 105 -21.86 4.39 -5.52
CA VAL A 105 -22.13 3.36 -4.51
C VAL A 105 -22.74 2.09 -5.12
N ASP A 106 -23.51 2.22 -6.19
CA ASP A 106 -24.25 1.12 -6.81
C ASP A 106 -23.41 0.17 -7.65
N GLU A 107 -22.29 0.65 -8.20
CA GLU A 107 -21.49 -0.15 -9.13
C GLU A 107 -20.69 -1.28 -8.46
N PHE A 108 -20.36 -1.11 -7.18
CA PHE A 108 -19.48 -2.01 -6.44
C PHE A 108 -20.16 -2.50 -5.14
N PRO A 109 -21.06 -3.49 -5.26
CA PRO A 109 -21.77 -4.07 -4.11
C PRO A 109 -20.89 -4.96 -3.23
N PHE A 110 -19.92 -5.66 -3.82
CA PHE A 110 -19.11 -6.63 -3.11
C PHE A 110 -17.99 -5.95 -2.34
N CYS A 111 -17.74 -6.37 -1.09
CA CYS A 111 -16.64 -5.87 -0.29
C CYS A 111 -15.91 -6.96 0.49
N VAL A 112 -14.58 -6.86 0.52
CA VAL A 112 -13.70 -7.72 1.32
C VAL A 112 -12.78 -6.85 2.15
N HIS A 113 -12.58 -7.27 3.39
CA HIS A 113 -11.72 -6.61 4.36
C HIS A 113 -10.56 -7.51 4.75
N LEU A 114 -9.38 -6.90 4.89
CA LEU A 114 -8.26 -7.50 5.60
C LEU A 114 -8.23 -6.94 7.01
N VAL A 115 -8.34 -7.81 8.00
CA VAL A 115 -8.49 -7.45 9.42
C VAL A 115 -7.30 -7.95 10.21
N SER A 116 -6.77 -7.12 11.12
CA SER A 116 -5.73 -7.56 12.04
C SER A 116 -6.32 -8.42 13.16
N TRP A 117 -5.68 -9.56 13.44
CA TRP A 117 -6.04 -10.43 14.56
C TRP A 117 -5.05 -10.34 15.73
N GLU A 118 -4.14 -9.38 15.65
CA GLU A 118 -3.16 -9.06 16.69
C GLU A 118 -3.17 -7.55 16.95
N LYS A 119 -2.74 -7.16 18.14
CA LYS A 119 -2.49 -5.75 18.48
C LYS A 119 -1.03 -5.44 18.21
N ASP A 120 -0.76 -4.67 17.17
CA ASP A 120 0.58 -4.38 16.71
C ASP A 120 0.71 -2.98 16.09
N ASN A 121 1.96 -2.52 15.96
CA ASN A 121 2.30 -1.36 15.16
C ASN A 121 2.64 -1.80 13.74
N VAL A 122 1.91 -1.25 12.78
CA VAL A 122 2.12 -1.48 11.36
C VAL A 122 2.88 -0.29 10.77
N SER A 123 4.05 -0.52 10.19
CA SER A 123 4.86 0.57 9.64
C SER A 123 4.26 1.15 8.35
N SER A 124 4.58 2.41 8.05
CA SER A 124 4.12 3.09 6.82
C SER A 124 4.62 2.39 5.55
N GLU A 125 5.81 1.78 5.60
CA GLU A 125 6.42 1.01 4.53
C GLU A 125 5.66 -0.30 4.27
N ALA A 126 5.22 -0.98 5.34
CA ALA A 126 4.40 -2.19 5.23
C ALA A 126 3.04 -1.89 4.60
N LEU A 127 2.40 -0.78 4.99
CA LEU A 127 1.14 -0.32 4.39
C LEU A 127 1.29 -0.03 2.89
N GLU A 128 2.37 0.65 2.49
CA GLU A 128 2.63 0.95 1.08
C GLU A 128 2.94 -0.32 0.28
N ALA A 129 3.74 -1.24 0.83
CA ALA A 129 4.03 -2.52 0.19
C ALA A 129 2.76 -3.39 0.01
N ALA A 130 1.88 -3.41 1.03
CA ALA A 130 0.62 -4.13 0.98
C ALA A 130 -0.33 -3.52 -0.07
N ARG A 131 -0.42 -2.19 -0.13
CA ARG A 131 -1.21 -1.46 -1.13
C ARG A 131 -0.75 -1.77 -2.55
N ILE A 132 0.57 -1.71 -2.81
CA ILE A 132 1.15 -2.03 -4.12
C ILE A 132 0.87 -3.49 -4.51
N ALA A 133 1.04 -4.43 -3.58
CA ALA A 133 0.80 -5.84 -3.82
C ALA A 133 -0.66 -6.13 -4.20
N CYS A 134 -1.60 -5.55 -3.46
CA CYS A 134 -3.03 -5.69 -3.73
C CYS A 134 -3.40 -5.06 -5.08
N ASN A 135 -2.95 -3.83 -5.33
CA ASN A 135 -3.26 -3.10 -6.56
C ASN A 135 -2.70 -3.79 -7.81
N LYS A 136 -1.45 -4.27 -7.74
CA LYS A 136 -0.79 -4.96 -8.86
C LYS A 136 -1.55 -6.23 -9.26
N TYR A 137 -2.02 -7.01 -8.28
CA TYR A 137 -2.80 -8.20 -8.57
C TYR A 137 -4.17 -7.85 -9.16
N MET A 138 -4.92 -6.96 -8.51
CA MET A 138 -6.26 -6.58 -8.99
C MET A 138 -6.24 -5.95 -10.39
N THR A 139 -5.26 -5.09 -10.68
CA THR A 139 -5.11 -4.48 -12.01
C THR A 139 -4.82 -5.52 -13.09
N LYS A 140 -4.04 -6.56 -12.77
CA LYS A 140 -3.69 -7.62 -13.74
C LYS A 140 -4.86 -8.53 -14.08
N TYR A 141 -5.69 -8.89 -13.09
CA TYR A 141 -6.73 -9.92 -13.28
C TYR A 141 -8.14 -9.34 -13.43
N ALA A 142 -8.50 -8.31 -12.68
CA ALA A 142 -9.83 -7.69 -12.74
C ALA A 142 -9.87 -6.45 -13.64
N GLY A 143 -8.71 -5.84 -13.93
CA GLY A 143 -8.60 -4.54 -14.59
C GLY A 143 -8.66 -3.37 -13.62
N LYS A 144 -8.06 -2.23 -14.02
CA LYS A 144 -7.96 -1.01 -13.18
C LYS A 144 -9.33 -0.44 -12.79
N ASP A 145 -10.35 -0.70 -13.62
CA ASP A 145 -11.64 -0.01 -13.55
C ASP A 145 -12.71 -0.79 -12.77
N ALA A 146 -12.36 -2.00 -12.34
CA ALA A 146 -13.28 -2.96 -11.77
C ALA A 146 -13.27 -3.02 -10.23
N PHE A 147 -12.43 -2.23 -9.58
CA PHE A 147 -12.32 -2.22 -8.12
C PHE A 147 -11.98 -0.83 -7.57
N HIS A 148 -12.24 -0.67 -6.27
CA HIS A 148 -11.78 0.43 -5.46
C HIS A 148 -11.14 -0.15 -4.19
N LEU A 149 -9.84 0.06 -4.04
CA LEU A 149 -9.05 -0.32 -2.88
C LEU A 149 -8.88 0.89 -1.97
N ARG A 150 -9.12 0.73 -0.68
CA ARG A 150 -8.90 1.74 0.36
C ARG A 150 -8.06 1.16 1.48
N VAL A 151 -6.96 1.84 1.80
CA VAL A 151 -6.23 1.64 3.04
C VAL A 151 -6.96 2.41 4.14
N ARG A 152 -7.45 1.70 5.17
CA ARG A 152 -8.28 2.30 6.24
C ARG A 152 -7.44 2.86 7.38
N VAL A 153 -6.21 2.40 7.50
CA VAL A 153 -5.31 2.72 8.60
C VAL A 153 -4.33 3.81 8.18
N HIS A 154 -4.16 4.81 9.05
CA HIS A 154 -3.26 5.94 8.85
C HIS A 154 -2.10 5.91 9.86
N PRO A 155 -0.84 6.09 9.41
CA PRO A 155 0.33 6.05 10.29
C PRO A 155 0.55 7.39 10.98
N PHE A 156 -0.14 7.62 12.10
CA PHE A 156 0.03 8.83 12.90
C PHE A 156 1.10 8.71 13.99
N HIS A 157 1.45 7.49 14.41
CA HIS A 157 2.40 7.28 15.49
C HIS A 157 3.84 7.38 14.97
N VAL A 158 4.66 8.21 15.60
CA VAL A 158 6.07 8.40 15.25
C VAL A 158 6.93 7.44 16.06
N LEU A 159 7.77 6.69 15.37
CA LEU A 159 8.75 5.82 16.01
C LEU A 159 9.98 6.63 16.40
N LEU A 160 10.45 6.45 17.62
CA LEU A 160 11.66 7.10 18.10
C LEU A 160 12.83 6.12 18.00
N ILE A 161 13.96 6.61 17.50
CA ILE A 161 15.22 5.86 17.44
C ILE A 161 16.25 6.73 18.14
N ASN A 162 16.88 6.19 19.18
CA ASN A 162 18.05 6.82 19.76
C ASN A 162 19.25 6.54 18.83
N LYS A 163 19.47 7.43 17.87
CA LYS A 163 20.69 7.47 17.07
C LYS A 163 21.66 8.43 17.76
N MET A 164 22.95 8.09 17.77
CA MET A 164 24.02 8.98 18.26
C MET A 164 24.02 10.35 17.54
N LEU A 165 23.39 10.46 16.36
CA LEU A 165 23.13 11.68 15.63
C LEU A 165 21.63 11.74 15.25
N SER A 166 20.96 12.78 15.75
CA SER A 166 19.51 13.00 15.75
C SER A 166 18.88 12.95 14.35
N CYS A 167 17.95 12.00 14.12
CA CYS A 167 16.78 12.17 13.25
C CYS A 167 15.69 11.17 13.66
N ALA A 168 14.44 11.67 13.76
CA ALA A 168 13.25 10.90 14.13
C ALA A 168 13.07 9.63 13.27
N GLY A 169 12.63 8.54 13.91
CA GLY A 169 12.31 7.29 13.24
C GLY A 169 11.03 7.39 12.41
N GLY A 170 10.80 6.37 11.57
CA GLY A 170 9.66 6.34 10.64
C GLY A 170 8.29 6.42 11.34
N THR A 171 7.24 6.54 10.54
CA THR A 171 5.87 6.56 11.04
C THR A 171 5.24 5.17 10.97
N CYS A 172 4.35 4.88 11.92
CA CYS A 172 3.59 3.65 12.00
C CYS A 172 2.16 3.94 12.43
N ALA A 173 1.30 2.95 12.23
CA ALA A 173 -0.06 2.95 12.67
C ALA A 173 -0.24 1.93 13.80
N THR A 174 -0.82 2.38 14.91
CA THR A 174 -1.22 1.53 16.02
C THR A 174 -2.53 0.83 15.67
N VAL A 175 -2.51 -0.51 15.60
CA VAL A 175 -3.66 -1.31 15.18
C VAL A 175 -4.17 -2.14 16.36
N SER A 176 -5.50 -2.20 16.51
CA SER A 176 -6.19 -3.04 17.49
C SER A 176 -6.68 -4.35 16.88
N ILE A 177 -6.95 -5.34 17.72
CA ILE A 177 -7.54 -6.62 17.29
C ILE A 177 -8.92 -6.34 16.68
N GLY A 178 -9.19 -6.91 15.51
CA GLY A 178 -10.45 -6.71 14.80
C GLY A 178 -10.50 -5.43 13.94
N GLN A 179 -9.45 -4.61 13.95
CA GLN A 179 -9.39 -3.41 13.13
C GLN A 179 -9.11 -3.74 11.66
N VAL A 180 -9.88 -3.12 10.76
CA VAL A 180 -9.72 -3.28 9.31
C VAL A 180 -8.50 -2.49 8.82
N LEU A 181 -7.59 -3.17 8.13
CA LEU A 181 -6.38 -2.59 7.53
C LEU A 181 -6.64 -2.10 6.10
N LEU A 182 -7.14 -3.00 5.26
CA LEU A 182 -7.41 -2.78 3.84
C LEU A 182 -8.85 -3.18 3.54
N SER A 183 -9.51 -2.41 2.69
CA SER A 183 -10.84 -2.72 2.17
C SER A 183 -10.82 -2.65 0.65
N VAL A 184 -11.36 -3.67 -0.01
CA VAL A 184 -11.57 -3.66 -1.46
C VAL A 184 -13.06 -3.78 -1.70
N ARG A 185 -13.61 -2.91 -2.54
CA ARG A 185 -14.94 -3.10 -3.14
C ARG A 185 -14.81 -3.38 -4.63
N CYS A 186 -15.63 -4.29 -5.14
CA CYS A 186 -15.68 -4.66 -6.55
C CYS A 186 -17.07 -5.19 -6.92
N LYS A 187 -17.24 -5.64 -8.16
CA LYS A 187 -18.41 -6.43 -8.58
C LYS A 187 -18.29 -7.86 -8.06
N ASP A 188 -19.42 -8.53 -7.84
CA ASP A 188 -19.45 -9.91 -7.31
C ASP A 188 -18.67 -10.90 -8.21
N SER A 189 -18.61 -10.66 -9.52
CA SER A 189 -17.81 -11.45 -10.48
C SER A 189 -16.32 -11.50 -10.11
N ASN A 190 -15.79 -10.44 -9.50
CA ASN A 190 -14.38 -10.30 -9.16
C ASN A 190 -14.07 -10.64 -7.68
N SER A 191 -14.99 -11.33 -7.01
CA SER A 191 -14.88 -11.68 -5.59
C SER A 191 -13.67 -12.56 -5.28
N ASN A 192 -13.41 -13.58 -6.10
CA ASN A 192 -12.28 -14.50 -5.94
C ASN A 192 -10.93 -13.77 -6.09
N HIS A 193 -10.82 -12.88 -7.08
CA HIS A 193 -9.62 -12.08 -7.28
C HIS A 193 -9.37 -11.10 -6.14
N ALA A 194 -10.42 -10.50 -5.57
CA ALA A 194 -10.29 -9.61 -4.41
C ALA A 194 -9.75 -10.34 -3.17
N GLN A 195 -10.23 -11.56 -2.91
CA GLN A 195 -9.73 -12.38 -1.81
C GLN A 195 -8.27 -12.76 -2.00
N GLU A 196 -7.88 -13.19 -3.20
CA GLU A 196 -6.48 -13.53 -3.53
C GLU A 196 -5.55 -12.30 -3.45
N ALA A 197 -6.01 -11.12 -3.86
CA ALA A 197 -5.26 -9.88 -3.73
C ALA A 197 -4.95 -9.55 -2.26
N LEU A 198 -5.94 -9.70 -1.38
CA LEU A 198 -5.78 -9.47 0.05
C LEU A 198 -4.92 -10.55 0.71
N ARG A 199 -4.97 -11.80 0.22
CA ARG A 199 -4.04 -12.86 0.65
C ARG A 199 -2.59 -12.51 0.33
N ARG A 200 -2.32 -11.90 -0.83
CA ARG A 200 -0.97 -11.41 -1.19
C ARG A 200 -0.54 -10.23 -0.33
N ALA A 201 -1.46 -9.31 -0.03
CA ALA A 201 -1.22 -8.18 0.84
C ALA A 201 -0.93 -8.60 2.30
N LYS A 202 -1.61 -9.64 2.78
CA LYS A 202 -1.41 -10.22 4.12
C LYS A 202 0.05 -10.54 4.43
N PHE A 203 0.82 -11.07 3.46
CA PHE A 203 2.24 -11.39 3.66
C PHE A 203 3.15 -10.17 3.88
N LYS A 204 2.64 -8.94 3.68
CA LYS A 204 3.39 -7.71 3.93
C LYS A 204 3.20 -7.18 5.35
N PHE A 205 2.18 -7.67 6.06
CA PHE A 205 1.92 -7.28 7.43
C PHE A 205 2.61 -8.21 8.43
N PRO A 206 3.05 -7.68 9.59
CA PRO A 206 3.48 -8.50 10.71
C PRO A 206 2.28 -9.19 11.36
N GLY A 207 2.47 -10.34 12.01
CA GLY A 207 1.39 -10.99 12.77
C GLY A 207 0.37 -11.75 11.92
N ARG A 208 -0.80 -12.01 12.53
CA ARG A 208 -1.89 -12.78 11.91
C ARG A 208 -3.00 -11.85 11.42
N GLN A 209 -3.27 -11.87 10.12
CA GLN A 209 -4.45 -11.21 9.54
C GLN A 209 -5.48 -12.23 9.06
N LYS A 210 -6.75 -11.85 9.14
CA LYS A 210 -7.88 -12.58 8.59
C LYS A 210 -8.50 -11.81 7.43
N ILE A 211 -8.94 -12.53 6.40
CA ILE A 211 -9.69 -11.97 5.28
C ILE A 211 -11.16 -12.25 5.59
N ILE A 212 -11.99 -11.21 5.53
CA ILE A 212 -13.41 -11.28 5.86
C ILE A 212 -14.20 -10.73 4.68
N ILE A 213 -15.16 -11.50 4.19
CA ILE A 213 -16.15 -11.02 3.21
C ILE A 213 -17.22 -10.25 3.97
N SER A 214 -17.48 -9.01 3.55
CA SER A 214 -18.47 -8.16 4.19
C SER A 214 -19.87 -8.49 3.68
N GLY A 215 -20.83 -8.62 4.61
CA GLY A 215 -22.26 -8.65 4.31
C GLY A 215 -22.86 -7.27 4.01
N LYS A 216 -22.03 -6.22 4.03
CA LYS A 216 -22.44 -4.84 3.72
C LYS A 216 -22.38 -4.56 2.23
N TRP A 217 -23.09 -3.52 1.80
CA TRP A 217 -23.03 -3.01 0.44
C TRP A 217 -21.80 -2.12 0.24
N GLY A 218 -20.77 -2.63 -0.45
CA GLY A 218 -19.55 -1.87 -0.72
C GLY A 218 -18.89 -1.31 0.54
N PHE A 219 -18.66 0.00 0.57
CA PHE A 219 -18.10 0.72 1.74
C PHE A 219 -19.16 1.35 2.64
N THR A 220 -20.44 1.12 2.37
CA THR A 220 -21.53 1.67 3.17
C THR A 220 -21.64 0.96 4.52
N LYS A 221 -22.42 1.55 5.43
CA LYS A 221 -22.75 0.94 6.71
C LYS A 221 -23.88 -0.10 6.63
N PHE A 222 -24.64 -0.12 5.53
CA PHE A 222 -25.87 -0.90 5.36
C PHE A 222 -25.59 -2.32 4.92
N SER A 223 -26.43 -3.28 5.35
CA SER A 223 -26.40 -4.64 4.83
C SER A 223 -26.84 -4.66 3.36
N ARG A 224 -26.49 -5.70 2.61
CA ARG A 224 -26.92 -5.80 1.20
C ARG A 224 -28.44 -5.90 1.06
N ALA A 225 -29.10 -6.64 1.96
CA ALA A 225 -30.56 -6.79 1.96
C ALA A 225 -31.27 -5.47 2.26
N ASP A 226 -30.82 -4.75 3.30
CA ASP A 226 -31.40 -3.47 3.68
C ASP A 226 -31.17 -2.41 2.61
N TYR A 227 -29.98 -2.41 2.00
CA TYR A 227 -29.66 -1.50 0.91
C TYR A 227 -30.61 -1.68 -0.28
N ALA A 228 -30.85 -2.92 -0.70
CA ALA A 228 -31.77 -3.22 -1.80
C ALA A 228 -33.22 -2.79 -1.46
N LYS A 229 -33.67 -3.07 -0.23
CA LYS A 229 -34.99 -2.67 0.26
C LYS A 229 -35.16 -1.14 0.26
N TRP A 230 -34.30 -0.41 0.94
CA TRP A 230 -34.41 1.05 1.03
C TRP A 230 -34.15 1.76 -0.29
N LYS A 231 -33.40 1.12 -1.21
CA LYS A 231 -33.27 1.61 -2.58
C LYS A 231 -34.60 1.49 -3.34
N SER A 232 -35.32 0.38 -3.22
CA SER A 232 -36.67 0.26 -3.82
C SER A 232 -37.69 1.23 -3.20
N GLU A 233 -37.54 1.56 -1.92
CA GLU A 233 -38.35 2.57 -1.22
C GLU A 233 -37.94 4.02 -1.57
N ASN A 234 -36.92 4.23 -2.42
CA ASN A 234 -36.34 5.55 -2.75
C ASN A 234 -35.86 6.35 -1.52
N ARG A 235 -35.39 5.65 -0.48
CA ARG A 235 -34.90 6.26 0.78
C ARG A 235 -33.39 6.41 0.83
N ILE A 236 -32.68 5.90 -0.17
CA ILE A 236 -31.23 6.00 -0.28
C ILE A 236 -30.88 7.06 -1.30
N ILE A 237 -30.05 8.01 -0.89
CA ILE A 237 -29.48 9.01 -1.78
C ILE A 237 -27.99 8.68 -1.98
N PRO A 238 -27.53 8.57 -3.24
CA PRO A 238 -26.12 8.35 -3.52
C PRO A 238 -25.31 9.60 -3.14
N ASP A 239 -24.23 9.41 -2.38
CA ASP A 239 -23.27 10.46 -1.98
C ASP A 239 -21.87 10.02 -2.43
N GLY A 240 -21.72 9.96 -3.76
CA GLY A 240 -20.53 9.45 -4.44
C GLY A 240 -20.25 7.97 -4.10
N VAL A 241 -19.24 7.73 -3.26
CA VAL A 241 -18.81 6.38 -2.84
C VAL A 241 -19.73 5.80 -1.78
N ASN A 242 -20.35 6.65 -0.98
CA ASN A 242 -21.24 6.28 0.12
C ASN A 242 -22.71 6.55 -0.26
N ALA A 243 -23.61 6.26 0.67
CA ALA A 243 -25.03 6.52 0.54
C ALA A 243 -25.54 7.16 1.83
N LYS A 244 -26.36 8.21 1.69
CA LYS A 244 -27.14 8.81 2.76
C LYS A 244 -28.49 8.09 2.87
N PHE A 245 -28.96 7.88 4.09
CA PHE A 245 -30.28 7.29 4.34
C PHE A 245 -31.24 8.38 4.80
N LEU A 246 -32.37 8.47 4.12
CA LEU A 246 -33.48 9.34 4.48
C LEU A 246 -34.28 8.73 5.62
N GLY A 247 -33.97 9.20 6.83
CA GLY A 247 -34.75 8.93 8.03
C GLY A 247 -35.88 9.95 8.24
N CYS A 248 -36.68 9.70 9.27
CA CYS A 248 -37.75 10.62 9.69
C CYS A 248 -37.24 11.75 10.61
N HIS A 249 -35.94 11.83 10.89
CA HIS A 249 -35.33 12.83 11.76
C HIS A 249 -34.75 14.00 10.95
N GLY A 250 -34.92 15.24 11.44
CA GLY A 250 -34.41 16.46 10.79
C GLY A 250 -35.45 17.59 10.75
N PRO A 251 -35.05 18.78 10.29
CA PRO A 251 -35.95 19.95 10.21
C PRO A 251 -37.19 19.67 9.36
N LEU A 252 -38.36 20.02 9.87
CA LEU A 252 -39.65 19.78 9.19
C LEU A 252 -39.95 20.80 8.09
N ALA A 253 -39.28 21.96 8.09
CA ALA A 253 -39.52 23.05 7.14
C ALA A 253 -39.45 22.63 5.67
N ASN A 254 -38.58 21.66 5.35
CA ASN A 254 -38.36 21.20 3.97
C ASN A 254 -39.22 19.99 3.57
N ARG A 255 -40.14 19.53 4.44
CA ARG A 255 -40.97 18.35 4.20
C ARG A 255 -42.37 18.78 3.75
N GLN A 256 -42.90 18.05 2.77
CA GLN A 256 -44.29 18.24 2.38
C GLN A 256 -45.23 17.78 3.51
N PRO A 257 -46.33 18.51 3.79
CA PRO A 257 -47.34 18.07 4.75
C PRO A 257 -47.82 16.65 4.43
N GLY A 258 -47.92 15.78 5.44
CA GLY A 258 -48.31 14.37 5.27
C GLY A 258 -47.22 13.43 4.75
N LYS A 259 -46.02 13.93 4.41
CA LYS A 259 -44.86 13.08 4.06
C LYS A 259 -43.76 13.19 5.10
N ALA A 260 -43.44 12.06 5.73
CA ALA A 260 -42.35 11.98 6.71
C ALA A 260 -40.95 12.05 6.08
N LEU A 261 -40.83 11.77 4.77
CA LEU A 261 -39.58 11.66 4.05
C LEU A 261 -39.37 12.89 3.14
N LEU A 262 -38.11 13.35 3.06
CA LEU A 262 -37.71 14.37 2.08
C LEU A 262 -37.75 13.75 0.66
N SER A 263 -38.14 14.54 -0.33
CA SER A 263 -37.99 14.12 -1.73
C SER A 263 -36.49 14.06 -2.08
N ALA A 264 -36.10 13.08 -2.90
CA ALA A 264 -34.69 12.85 -3.26
C ALA A 264 -33.99 14.10 -3.81
N SER A 265 -34.72 14.92 -4.59
CA SER A 265 -34.22 16.19 -5.16
C SER A 265 -33.87 17.26 -4.12
N VAL A 266 -34.62 17.34 -3.02
CA VAL A 266 -34.39 18.34 -1.96
C VAL A 266 -33.23 17.95 -1.06
N ALA A 267 -33.00 16.64 -0.90
CA ALA A 267 -31.94 16.12 -0.05
C ALA A 267 -30.57 15.98 -0.74
N GLU A 268 -30.48 16.17 -2.06
CA GLU A 268 -29.21 16.37 -2.78
C GLU A 268 -28.65 17.80 -2.58
N ALA A 269 -29.51 18.79 -2.34
CA ALA A 269 -29.13 20.20 -2.15
C ALA A 269 -28.69 20.55 -0.71
N SER A 270 -28.77 19.59 0.22
CA SER A 270 -28.47 19.73 1.65
C SER A 270 -27.30 18.84 2.11
#